data_AF-A0AAP7L1S1-F1
#
_entry.id   AF-A0AAP7L1S1-F1
#
_cell.length_a   1.000
_cell.length_b   1.000
_cell.length_c   1.000
_cell.angle_alpha   90.00
_cell.angle_beta   90.00
_cell.angle_gamma   90.00
#
_symmetry.space_group_name_H-M   'P 1'
#
loop_
_entity.id
_entity.type
_entity.pdbx_description
1 polymer ?
#
loop_
_entity_poly.entity_id
_entity_poly.type
_entity_poly.pdbx_seq_one_letter_code
_entity_poly.pdbx_strand_id
1 'polypeptide(L)'
;MNTKAGHFIKLPSNFEVEVPTAGDDRITIQPTGIYITWSFHDAWLHYAGDQADISYAEFILPADPKYLRKFSREIAELAKKIESER
;
A
#
# COMPACT_ATOMS: atom_id res chain seq x y z
N MET A 1 -3.65 -3.31 22.29
CA MET A 1 -3.73 -4.00 20.99
C MET A 1 -2.35 -4.60 20.71
N ASN A 2 -2.21 -5.94 20.59
CA ASN A 2 -0.91 -6.56 20.31
C ASN A 2 -0.65 -6.57 18.80
N THR A 3 -0.16 -5.47 18.27
CA THR A 3 0.29 -5.35 16.88
C THR A 3 1.52 -6.24 16.66
N LYS A 4 1.54 -7.01 15.58
CA LYS A 4 2.69 -7.88 15.25
C LYS A 4 3.78 -7.11 14.52
N ALA A 5 5.02 -7.63 14.59
CA ALA A 5 6.15 -7.09 13.86
C ALA A 5 5.79 -7.00 12.37
N GLY A 6 5.98 -5.82 11.78
CA GLY A 6 5.54 -5.56 10.43
C GLY A 6 6.36 -6.31 9.38
N HIS A 7 5.71 -6.58 8.25
CA HIS A 7 6.34 -7.15 7.07
C HIS A 7 6.71 -6.02 6.10
N PHE A 8 7.98 -5.93 5.74
CA PHE A 8 8.46 -4.95 4.77
C PHE A 8 8.54 -5.56 3.38
N ILE A 9 7.83 -4.94 2.43
CA ILE A 9 7.89 -5.27 1.01
C ILE A 9 8.77 -4.23 0.33
N LYS A 10 9.95 -4.64 -0.12
CA LYS A 10 10.88 -3.76 -0.84
C LYS A 10 10.34 -3.46 -2.24
N LEU A 11 10.30 -2.18 -2.61
CA LEU A 11 9.98 -1.75 -3.97
C LEU A 11 11.27 -1.60 -4.82
N PRO A 12 11.17 -1.58 -6.16
CA PRO A 12 12.31 -1.32 -7.03
C PRO A 12 13.01 0.01 -6.70
N SER A 13 14.30 0.12 -7.00
CA SER A 13 15.01 1.39 -6.93
C SER A 13 14.42 2.38 -7.93
N ASN A 14 14.27 3.65 -7.54
CA ASN A 14 13.68 4.73 -8.34
C ASN A 14 12.21 4.44 -8.75
N PHE A 15 11.45 3.79 -7.88
CA PHE A 15 10.03 3.57 -8.09
C PHE A 15 9.24 4.85 -7.78
N GLU A 16 8.68 5.48 -8.81
CA GLU A 16 7.86 6.69 -8.69
C GLU A 16 6.36 6.36 -8.79
N VAL A 17 5.58 6.92 -7.88
CA VAL A 17 4.12 6.79 -7.91
C VAL A 17 3.46 8.11 -7.52
N GLU A 18 2.36 8.42 -8.17
CA GLU A 18 1.56 9.60 -7.88
C GLU A 18 0.45 9.25 -6.87
N VAL A 19 0.42 9.96 -5.74
CA VAL A 19 -0.51 9.73 -4.62
C VAL A 19 -1.36 10.98 -4.33
N PRO A 20 -2.61 10.80 -3.86
CA PRO A 20 -3.39 11.92 -3.34
C PRO A 20 -2.79 12.42 -2.02
N THR A 21 -2.87 13.73 -1.81
CA THR A 21 -2.57 14.38 -0.52
C THR A 21 -3.85 14.55 0.30
N ALA A 22 -3.77 15.15 1.48
CA ALA A 22 -4.95 15.45 2.31
C ALA A 22 -5.92 16.49 1.67
N GLY A 23 -5.55 17.11 0.54
CA GLY A 23 -6.41 17.96 -0.28
C GLY A 23 -6.74 17.31 -1.63
N ASP A 24 -7.13 18.12 -2.62
CA ASP A 24 -7.38 17.65 -4.00
C ASP A 24 -6.10 17.52 -4.85
N ASP A 25 -4.95 17.89 -4.29
CA ASP A 25 -3.66 17.84 -4.97
C ASP A 25 -3.06 16.43 -4.99
N ARG A 26 -2.31 16.15 -6.05
CA ARG A 26 -1.54 14.92 -6.23
C ARG A 26 -0.05 15.24 -6.22
N ILE A 27 0.73 14.37 -5.59
CA ILE A 27 2.20 14.49 -5.57
C ILE A 27 2.85 13.19 -6.05
N THR A 28 4.01 13.30 -6.69
CA THR A 28 4.85 12.16 -6.99
C THR A 28 5.77 11.90 -5.81
N ILE A 29 5.77 10.65 -5.32
CA ILE A 29 6.66 10.18 -4.26
C ILE A 29 7.55 9.06 -4.79
N GLN A 30 8.68 8.84 -4.12
CA GLN A 30 9.64 7.76 -4.41
C GLN A 30 9.74 6.78 -3.24
N PRO A 31 8.72 5.95 -2.97
CA PRO A 31 8.73 5.04 -1.83
C PRO A 31 9.78 3.94 -2.02
N THR A 32 10.46 3.62 -0.92
CA THR A 32 11.45 2.53 -0.85
C THR A 32 10.80 1.16 -0.60
N GLY A 33 9.57 1.15 -0.11
CA GLY A 33 8.83 -0.06 0.20
C GLY A 33 7.42 0.20 0.72
N ILE A 34 6.73 -0.89 1.08
CA ILE A 34 5.46 -0.88 1.79
C ILE A 34 5.66 -1.63 3.10
N TYR A 35 5.24 -1.02 4.21
CA TYR A 35 5.23 -1.66 5.52
C TYR A 35 3.81 -2.14 5.82
N ILE A 36 3.68 -3.44 6.10
CA ILE A 36 2.41 -4.05 6.48
C ILE A 36 2.47 -4.41 7.96
N THR A 37 1.65 -3.78 8.78
CA THR A 37 1.44 -4.22 10.17
C THR A 37 0.07 -4.87 10.30
N TRP A 38 -0.13 -5.71 11.30
CA TRP A 38 -1.45 -6.31 11.52
C TRP A 38 -1.71 -6.67 12.98
N SER A 39 -2.99 -6.78 13.29
CA SER A 39 -3.57 -7.31 14.51
C SER A 39 -4.38 -8.56 14.18
N PHE A 40 -5.22 -9.02 15.13
CA PHE A 40 -6.12 -10.13 14.86
C PHE A 40 -7.27 -9.77 13.90
N HIS A 41 -7.65 -8.49 13.84
CA HIS A 41 -8.79 -8.02 13.06
C HIS A 41 -8.36 -7.29 11.79
N ASP A 42 -7.33 -6.47 11.92
CA ASP A 42 -6.98 -5.48 10.91
C ASP A 42 -5.53 -5.61 10.45
N ALA A 43 -5.29 -5.33 9.18
CA ALA A 43 -3.97 -5.11 8.60
C ALA A 43 -3.89 -3.68 8.07
N TRP A 44 -2.75 -3.02 8.31
CA TRP A 44 -2.48 -1.65 7.90
C TRP A 44 -1.33 -1.63 6.92
N LEU A 45 -1.50 -0.89 5.83
CA LEU A 45 -0.50 -0.69 4.80
C LEU A 45 -0.03 0.76 4.82
N HIS A 46 1.29 0.96 4.88
CA HIS A 46 1.92 2.26 4.84
C HIS A 46 3.04 2.27 3.79
N TYR A 47 3.21 3.37 3.07
CA TYR A 47 4.44 3.59 2.32
C TYR A 47 5.63 3.73 3.28
N ALA A 48 6.82 3.37 2.81
CA ALA A 48 8.07 3.53 3.54
C ALA A 48 9.04 4.38 2.72
N GLY A 49 9.74 5.30 3.39
CA GLY A 49 10.70 6.22 2.78
C GLY A 49 10.42 7.67 3.15
N ASP A 50 11.24 8.57 2.63
CA ASP A 50 11.03 10.00 2.76
C ASP A 50 9.68 10.36 2.10
N GLN A 51 8.87 11.20 2.76
CA GLN A 51 7.52 11.61 2.33
C GLN A 51 6.39 10.57 2.51
N ALA A 52 6.64 9.45 3.20
CA ALA A 52 5.60 8.47 3.53
C ALA A 52 4.45 9.08 4.36
N ASP A 53 4.76 10.06 5.20
CA ASP A 53 3.83 10.83 6.04
C ASP A 53 2.96 11.81 5.25
N ILE A 54 3.38 12.19 4.04
CA ILE A 54 2.64 13.11 3.16
C ILE A 54 1.53 12.38 2.40
N SER A 55 1.66 11.06 2.24
CA SER A 55 0.63 10.24 1.62
C SER A 55 -0.55 10.04 2.57
N TYR A 56 -1.73 10.54 2.21
CA TYR A 56 -2.96 10.47 3.04
C TYR A 56 -3.64 9.08 2.99
N ALA A 57 -2.90 8.02 2.67
CA ALA A 57 -3.48 6.72 2.33
C ALA A 57 -3.15 5.68 3.40
N GLU A 58 -3.88 5.70 4.51
CA GLU A 58 -3.93 4.55 5.42
C GLU A 58 -5.03 3.59 4.95
N PHE A 59 -4.65 2.39 4.54
CA PHE A 59 -5.60 1.33 4.17
C PHE A 59 -5.71 0.33 5.31
N ILE A 60 -6.92 0.22 5.88
CA ILE A 60 -7.27 -0.80 6.85
C ILE A 60 -7.99 -1.94 6.12
N LEU A 61 -7.42 -3.14 6.18
CA LEU A 61 -7.97 -4.34 5.56
C LEU A 61 -8.28 -5.41 6.62
N PRO A 62 -9.26 -6.29 6.40
CA PRO A 62 -9.42 -7.49 7.21
C PRO A 62 -8.14 -8.35 7.21
N ALA A 63 -7.67 -8.73 8.40
CA ALA A 63 -6.49 -9.59 8.57
C ALA A 63 -6.72 -11.08 8.24
N ASP A 64 -7.81 -11.42 7.54
CA ASP A 64 -8.13 -12.80 7.15
C ASP A 64 -7.25 -13.27 5.96
N PRO A 65 -6.51 -14.39 6.08
CA PRO A 65 -5.60 -14.82 5.02
C PRO A 65 -6.28 -15.18 3.69
N LYS A 66 -7.55 -15.63 3.69
CA LYS A 66 -8.27 -15.93 2.44
C LYS A 66 -8.67 -14.63 1.75
N TYR A 67 -9.14 -13.64 2.52
CA TYR A 67 -9.42 -12.30 2.02
C TYR A 67 -8.16 -11.65 1.42
N LEU A 68 -7.05 -11.61 2.17
CA LEU A 68 -5.81 -10.98 1.71
C LEU A 68 -5.26 -11.61 0.42
N ARG A 69 -5.30 -12.95 0.29
CA ARG A 69 -4.90 -13.64 -0.94
C ARG A 69 -5.82 -13.39 -2.12
N LYS A 70 -7.13 -13.24 -1.88
CA LYS A 70 -8.07 -12.88 -2.95
C LYS A 70 -7.83 -11.44 -3.38
N PHE A 71 -7.75 -10.52 -2.42
CA PHE A 71 -7.49 -9.10 -2.66
C PHE A 71 -6.20 -8.89 -3.47
N SER A 72 -5.10 -9.55 -3.11
CA SER A 72 -3.85 -9.44 -3.87
C SER A 72 -3.97 -9.85 -5.34
N ARG A 73 -4.82 -10.86 -5.64
CA ARG A 73 -5.07 -11.31 -7.03
C ARG A 73 -5.91 -10.28 -7.79
N GLU A 74 -6.98 -9.79 -7.17
CA GLU A 74 -7.84 -8.78 -7.80
C GLU A 74 -7.08 -7.48 -8.08
N ILE A 75 -6.18 -7.06 -7.18
CA ILE A 75 -5.29 -5.91 -7.40
C ILE A 75 -4.35 -6.16 -8.59
N ALA A 76 -3.78 -7.36 -8.71
CA ALA A 76 -2.92 -7.69 -9.84
C ALA A 76 -3.68 -7.69 -11.18
N GLU A 77 -4.92 -8.19 -11.21
CA GLU A 77 -5.76 -8.14 -12.41
C GLU A 77 -6.19 -6.70 -12.75
N LEU A 78 -6.53 -5.88 -11.74
CA LEU A 78 -6.83 -4.47 -11.94
C LEU A 78 -5.64 -3.70 -12.52
N ALA A 79 -4.42 -3.98 -12.03
CA ALA A 79 -3.20 -3.35 -12.57
C ALA A 79 -3.04 -3.64 -14.07
N LYS A 80 -3.17 -4.90 -14.50
CA LYS A 80 -3.15 -5.27 -15.93
C LYS A 80 -4.22 -4.56 -16.74
N LYS A 81 -5.43 -4.43 -16.18
CA LYS A 81 -6.53 -3.73 -16.84
C LYS A 81 -6.19 -2.25 -17.05
N ILE A 82 -5.68 -1.56 -16.03
CA ILE A 82 -5.24 -0.17 -16.12
C ILE A 82 -4.14 -0.01 -17.18
N GLU A 83 -3.17 -0.93 -17.25
CA GLU A 83 -2.13 -0.93 -18.28
C GLU A 83 -2.70 -1.09 -19.69
N SER A 84 -3.76 -1.91 -19.87
CA SER A 84 -4.40 -2.12 -21.17
C SER A 84 -5.28 -0.96 -21.65
N GLU A 85 -5.72 -0.09 -20.73
CA GLU A 85 -6.58 1.06 -21.00
C GLU A 85 -5.79 2.37 -21.19
N ARG A 86 -4.47 2.33 -21.02
CA ARG A 86 -3.53 3.43 -21.26
C ARG A 86 -2.94 3.33 -22.67
#